data_AF-A0A7R9T6D4-F1
#
_entry.id   AF-A0A7R9T6D4-F1
#
_cell.length_a   1.000
_cell.length_b   1.000
_cell.length_c   1.000
_cell.angle_alpha   90.00
_cell.angle_beta   90.00
_cell.angle_gamma   90.00
#
_symmetry.space_group_name_H-M   'P 1'
#
loop_
_entity.id
_entity.type
_entity.pdbx_description
1 polymer ?
#
loop_
_entity_poly.entity_id
_entity_poly.type
_entity_poly.pdbx_seq_one_letter_code
_entity_poly.pdbx_strand_id
1 'polypeptide(L)'
;IGIMLIRHTAKGLAEEWVNVLDKDAKVWDQNAFNDLMRRGRAAAGGDDKLFLGYDGKLKFGILPVSTFASGHTFFVQRMHEKHDADPYVVHATFQFSGTEGKRHRMREAKLWVDDASYYDPTEGLLAFAP
;
A
#
# COMPACT_ATOMS: atom_id res chain seq x y z
N ILE A 1 -0.11 5.00 -5.79
CA ILE A 1 0.99 4.80 -4.80
C ILE A 1 0.60 3.78 -3.72
N GLY A 2 1.51 2.86 -3.38
CA GLY A 2 1.36 1.91 -2.27
C GLY A 2 1.70 2.53 -0.89
N ILE A 3 2.04 1.72 0.10
CA ILE A 3 2.45 2.21 1.42
C ILE A 3 3.94 2.53 1.39
N MET A 4 4.31 3.73 1.83
CA MET A 4 5.70 4.18 1.85
C MET A 4 6.03 4.79 3.21
N LEU A 5 7.21 4.45 3.74
CA LEU A 5 7.79 5.14 4.90
C LEU A 5 8.98 5.97 4.41
N ILE A 6 8.83 7.29 4.43
CA ILE A 6 9.86 8.23 3.96
C ILE A 6 10.47 8.91 5.18
N ARG A 7 11.77 8.74 5.38
CA ARG A 7 12.52 9.46 6.44
C ARG A 7 12.78 10.90 6.00
N HIS A 8 12.91 11.82 6.95
CA HIS A 8 13.24 13.22 6.67
C HIS A 8 14.51 13.39 5.81
N THR A 9 15.47 12.48 5.92
CA THR A 9 16.68 12.45 5.09
C THR A 9 16.42 12.25 3.59
N ALA A 10 15.22 11.79 3.21
CA ALA A 10 14.79 11.64 1.82
C ALA A 10 14.02 12.85 1.27
N LYS A 11 14.06 14.01 1.96
CA LYS A 11 13.37 15.24 1.52
C LYS A 11 13.70 15.64 0.08
N GLY A 12 14.96 15.52 -0.35
CA GLY A 12 15.36 15.85 -1.72
C GLY A 12 14.65 15.00 -2.79
N LEU A 13 14.43 13.70 -2.52
CA LEU A 13 13.63 12.85 -3.41
C LEU A 13 12.18 13.34 -3.48
N ALA A 14 11.58 13.69 -2.34
CA ALA A 14 10.20 14.18 -2.30
C ALA A 14 10.03 15.50 -3.05
N GLU A 15 10.96 16.45 -2.88
CA GLU A 15 10.95 17.74 -3.59
C GLU A 15 11.09 17.55 -5.11
N GLU A 16 12.03 16.72 -5.55
CA GLU A 16 12.19 16.44 -6.99
C GLU A 16 10.99 15.70 -7.57
N TRP A 17 10.39 14.79 -6.81
CA TRP A 17 9.19 14.08 -7.22
C TRP A 17 8.01 15.02 -7.42
N VAL A 18 7.75 15.92 -6.48
CA VAL A 18 6.72 16.97 -6.63
C VAL A 18 7.00 17.83 -7.86
N ASN A 19 8.25 18.26 -8.05
CA ASN A 19 8.65 19.05 -9.22
C ASN A 19 8.43 18.33 -10.56
N VAL A 20 8.53 16.99 -10.60
CA VAL A 20 8.22 16.19 -11.80
C VAL A 20 6.72 16.19 -12.07
N LEU A 21 5.90 16.00 -11.03
CA LEU A 21 4.44 15.95 -11.17
C LEU A 21 3.84 17.31 -11.54
N ASP A 22 4.37 18.40 -11.00
CA ASP A 22 3.88 19.76 -11.29
C ASP A 22 4.19 20.21 -12.72
N LYS A 23 5.19 19.62 -13.38
CA LYS A 23 5.58 19.97 -14.75
C LYS A 23 4.67 19.35 -15.81
N ASP A 24 4.05 18.21 -15.54
CA ASP A 24 3.18 17.52 -16.48
C ASP A 24 2.09 16.73 -15.74
N ALA A 25 0.87 17.24 -15.81
CA ALA A 25 -0.31 16.62 -15.20
C ALA A 25 -0.66 15.23 -15.77
N LYS A 26 -0.06 14.82 -16.90
CA LYS A 26 -0.23 13.47 -17.47
C LYS A 26 0.71 12.45 -16.84
N VAL A 27 1.73 12.89 -16.11
CA VAL A 27 2.67 11.98 -15.45
C VAL A 27 2.01 11.34 -14.25
N TRP A 28 1.97 10.01 -14.26
CA TRP A 28 1.44 9.26 -13.14
C TRP A 28 2.45 9.19 -11.99
N ASP A 29 1.98 9.48 -10.77
CA ASP A 29 2.76 9.57 -9.54
C ASP A 29 3.73 8.41 -9.32
N GLN A 30 3.26 7.19 -9.55
CA GLN A 30 3.97 5.94 -9.37
C GLN A 30 5.08 5.77 -10.41
N ASN A 31 4.85 6.19 -11.65
CA ASN A 31 5.87 6.12 -12.69
C ASN A 31 7.00 7.10 -12.40
N ALA A 32 6.66 8.36 -12.05
CA ALA A 32 7.65 9.35 -11.65
C ALA A 32 8.49 8.88 -10.46
N PHE A 33 7.86 8.33 -9.42
CA PHE A 33 8.60 7.77 -8.28
C PHE A 33 9.55 6.65 -8.69
N ASN A 34 9.06 5.70 -9.50
CA ASN A 34 9.84 4.56 -9.94
C ASN A 34 11.06 4.99 -10.78
N ASP A 35 10.90 6.00 -11.63
CA ASP A 35 11.99 6.53 -12.45
C ASP A 35 13.06 7.17 -11.57
N LEU A 36 12.68 8.06 -10.64
CA LEU A 36 13.59 8.69 -9.69
C LEU A 36 14.33 7.66 -8.82
N MET A 37 13.62 6.65 -8.32
CA MET A 37 14.17 5.58 -7.49
C MET A 37 15.17 4.72 -8.26
N ARG A 38 14.90 4.41 -9.54
CA ARG A 38 15.78 3.55 -10.37
C ARG A 38 17.07 4.22 -10.81
N ARG A 39 17.17 5.55 -10.79
CA ARG A 39 18.41 6.26 -11.15
C ARG A 39 19.55 5.84 -10.24
N GLY A 40 20.68 5.45 -10.84
CA GLY A 40 21.86 4.99 -10.11
C GLY A 40 21.62 3.77 -9.22
N ARG A 41 20.65 2.91 -9.57
CA ARG A 41 20.33 1.74 -8.75
C ARG A 41 21.52 0.78 -8.65
N ALA A 42 21.86 0.41 -7.43
CA ALA A 42 22.94 -0.54 -7.13
C ALA A 42 22.61 -1.37 -5.89
N ALA A 43 23.34 -2.46 -5.66
CA ALA A 43 23.24 -3.21 -4.41
C ALA A 43 23.74 -2.36 -3.23
N ALA A 44 23.05 -2.39 -2.09
CA ALA A 44 23.47 -1.64 -0.90
C ALA A 44 24.47 -2.39 -0.02
N GLY A 45 24.79 -3.65 -0.36
CA GLY A 45 25.59 -4.56 0.46
C GLY A 45 24.84 -5.06 1.71
N GLY A 46 25.19 -6.25 2.18
CA GLY A 46 24.63 -6.84 3.39
C GLY A 46 23.33 -7.62 3.14
N ASP A 47 22.21 -6.93 2.95
CA ASP A 47 20.87 -7.52 2.83
C ASP A 47 20.34 -7.37 1.39
N ASP A 48 19.82 -8.47 0.82
CA ASP A 48 19.27 -8.52 -0.54
C ASP A 48 17.98 -7.69 -0.71
N LYS A 49 17.32 -7.32 0.40
CA LYS A 49 16.15 -6.44 0.42
C LYS A 49 16.52 -4.96 0.42
N LEU A 50 17.81 -4.63 0.52
CA LEU A 50 18.31 -3.27 0.53
C LEU A 50 19.03 -2.94 -0.78
N PHE A 51 18.70 -1.78 -1.35
CA PHE A 51 19.34 -1.30 -2.57
C PHE A 51 19.54 0.21 -2.53
N LEU A 52 20.58 0.68 -3.20
CA LEU A 52 20.79 2.11 -3.45
C LEU A 52 19.93 2.54 -4.63
N GLY A 53 19.48 3.77 -4.61
CA GLY A 53 18.75 4.42 -5.69
C GLY A 53 18.82 5.93 -5.55
N TYR A 54 18.11 6.66 -6.42
CA TYR A 54 18.15 8.12 -6.46
C TYR A 54 19.61 8.63 -6.55
N ASP A 55 20.32 8.20 -7.60
CA ASP A 55 21.75 8.47 -7.84
C ASP A 55 22.68 7.97 -6.73
N GLY A 56 22.28 6.90 -6.03
CA GLY A 56 23.00 6.36 -4.88
C GLY A 56 22.87 7.19 -3.60
N LYS A 57 22.10 8.29 -3.61
CA LYS A 57 21.92 9.18 -2.45
C LYS A 57 21.04 8.57 -1.37
N LEU A 58 20.18 7.60 -1.73
CA LEU A 58 19.26 6.96 -0.81
C LEU A 58 19.40 5.45 -0.83
N LYS A 59 19.26 4.86 0.37
CA LYS A 59 19.08 3.43 0.57
C LYS A 59 17.60 3.13 0.72
N PHE A 60 17.09 2.26 -0.13
CA PHE A 60 15.72 1.76 -0.14
C PHE A 60 15.68 0.36 0.45
N GLY A 61 14.53 0.01 1.03
CA GLY A 61 14.26 -1.31 1.57
C GLY A 61 12.88 -1.81 1.19
N ILE A 62 12.76 -3.12 0.98
CA ILE A 62 11.47 -3.78 0.75
C ILE A 62 10.85 -4.14 2.09
N LEU A 63 9.61 -3.72 2.31
CA LEU A 63 8.87 -4.03 3.54
C LEU A 63 8.27 -5.46 3.47
N PRO A 64 8.24 -6.20 4.61
CA PRO A 64 7.68 -7.54 4.66
C PRO A 64 6.17 -7.53 4.39
N VAL A 65 5.72 -8.38 3.47
CA VAL A 65 4.32 -8.42 3.00
C VAL A 65 3.34 -9.04 4.00
N SER A 66 3.83 -9.67 5.07
CA SER A 66 3.03 -10.17 6.18
C SER A 66 2.59 -9.05 7.12
N THR A 67 3.39 -7.97 7.24
CA THR A 67 3.14 -6.82 8.12
C THR A 67 2.69 -5.58 7.35
N PHE A 68 3.18 -5.38 6.12
CA PHE A 68 2.77 -4.31 5.20
C PHE A 68 2.05 -4.93 4.01
N ALA A 69 0.81 -5.34 4.24
CA ALA A 69 0.11 -6.20 3.32
C ALA A 69 -0.56 -5.39 2.20
N SER A 70 -0.35 -5.83 0.96
CA SER A 70 -1.16 -5.43 -0.18
C SER A 70 -2.50 -6.15 -0.17
N GLY A 71 -3.46 -5.71 -1.00
CA GLY A 71 -4.74 -6.39 -1.14
C GLY A 71 -4.58 -7.86 -1.52
N HIS A 72 -3.64 -8.19 -2.42
CA HIS A 72 -3.40 -9.59 -2.77
C HIS A 72 -2.81 -10.40 -1.60
N THR A 73 -1.81 -9.86 -0.90
CA THR A 73 -1.11 -10.59 0.17
C THR A 73 -1.93 -10.71 1.45
N PHE A 74 -2.87 -9.78 1.68
CA PHE A 74 -3.82 -9.83 2.78
C PHE A 74 -5.02 -10.74 2.47
N PHE A 75 -5.81 -10.41 1.44
CA PHE A 75 -7.11 -11.06 1.20
C PHE A 75 -7.00 -12.42 0.50
N VAL A 76 -5.99 -12.62 -0.35
CA VAL A 76 -5.88 -13.86 -1.16
C VAL A 76 -4.86 -14.81 -0.56
N GLN A 77 -3.63 -14.35 -0.36
CA GLN A 77 -2.55 -15.22 0.12
C GLN A 77 -2.55 -15.41 1.64
N ARG A 78 -3.20 -14.51 2.38
CA ARG A 78 -3.29 -14.50 3.85
C ARG A 78 -1.91 -14.64 4.50
N MET A 79 -0.94 -13.84 4.02
CA MET A 79 0.47 -13.93 4.45
C MET A 79 0.64 -13.68 5.95
N HIS A 80 -0.21 -12.84 6.53
CA HIS A 80 -0.19 -12.54 7.95
C HIS A 80 -0.49 -13.79 8.80
N GLU A 81 -1.48 -14.59 8.42
CA GLU A 81 -1.79 -15.87 9.10
C GLU A 81 -0.69 -16.91 8.93
N LYS A 82 -0.12 -17.02 7.73
CA LYS A 82 0.97 -17.97 7.45
C LYS A 82 2.24 -17.68 8.23
N HIS A 83 2.43 -16.44 8.64
CA HIS A 83 3.61 -15.98 9.36
C HIS A 83 3.31 -15.58 10.82
N ASP A 84 2.10 -15.87 11.32
CA ASP A 84 1.64 -15.47 12.66
C ASP A 84 1.97 -14.00 12.98
N ALA A 85 1.67 -13.12 12.01
CA ALA A 85 1.99 -11.71 12.08
C ALA A 85 0.71 -10.90 12.22
N ASP A 86 0.76 -9.86 13.05
CA ASP A 86 -0.26 -8.82 13.10
C ASP A 86 0.06 -7.73 12.07
N PRO A 87 -0.77 -7.52 11.03
CA PRO A 87 -0.50 -6.53 9.99
C PRO A 87 -0.51 -5.11 10.54
N TYR A 88 0.60 -4.40 10.32
CA TYR A 88 0.70 -2.98 10.65
C TYR A 88 -0.14 -2.12 9.70
N VAL A 89 -0.19 -2.48 8.41
CA VAL A 89 -1.02 -1.79 7.41
C VAL A 89 -1.57 -2.79 6.39
N VAL A 90 -2.81 -2.56 5.95
CA VAL A 90 -3.43 -3.23 4.79
C VAL A 90 -3.77 -2.19 3.72
N HIS A 91 -3.19 -2.31 2.53
CA HIS A 91 -3.48 -1.43 1.39
C HIS A 91 -4.23 -2.16 0.30
N ALA A 92 -5.50 -1.80 0.10
CA ALA A 92 -6.29 -2.36 -0.99
C ALA A 92 -5.75 -1.91 -2.35
N THR A 93 -5.20 -2.87 -3.08
CA THR A 93 -4.75 -2.76 -4.48
C THR A 93 -5.96 -2.63 -5.42
N PHE A 94 -5.80 -3.00 -6.70
CA PHE A 94 -6.93 -3.04 -7.62
C PHE A 94 -8.09 -3.86 -7.02
N GLN A 95 -9.28 -3.25 -7.02
CA GLN A 95 -10.53 -3.90 -6.63
C GLN A 95 -11.57 -3.52 -7.66
N PHE A 96 -12.37 -4.50 -8.09
CA PHE A 96 -13.56 -4.22 -8.89
C PHE A 96 -14.48 -3.25 -8.14
N SER A 97 -15.18 -2.37 -8.86
CA SER A 97 -16.01 -1.28 -8.31
C SER A 97 -15.25 -0.16 -7.57
N GLY A 98 -13.94 -0.01 -7.79
CA GLY A 98 -13.18 1.17 -7.34
C GLY A 98 -13.21 1.37 -5.82
N THR A 99 -13.43 2.61 -5.38
CA THR A 99 -13.43 2.97 -3.94
C THR A 99 -14.47 2.20 -3.13
N GLU A 100 -15.69 2.07 -3.65
CA GLU A 100 -16.76 1.35 -2.94
C GLU A 100 -16.43 -0.13 -2.80
N GLY A 101 -15.93 -0.75 -3.88
CA GLY A 101 -15.48 -2.15 -3.82
C GLY A 101 -14.34 -2.36 -2.81
N LYS A 102 -13.40 -1.41 -2.70
CA LYS A 102 -12.33 -1.44 -1.67
C LYS A 102 -12.91 -1.33 -0.27
N ARG A 103 -13.86 -0.42 -0.06
CA ARG A 103 -14.54 -0.22 1.24
C ARG A 103 -15.29 -1.48 1.66
N HIS A 104 -16.08 -2.07 0.77
CA HIS A 104 -16.78 -3.33 1.03
C HIS A 104 -15.81 -4.45 1.38
N ARG A 105 -14.71 -4.60 0.63
CA ARG A 105 -13.69 -5.59 0.94
C ARG A 105 -13.03 -5.39 2.32
N MET A 106 -12.79 -4.13 2.72
CA MET A 106 -12.28 -3.84 4.06
C MET A 106 -13.31 -4.15 5.15
N ARG A 107 -14.59 -3.87 4.91
CA ARG A 107 -15.70 -4.21 5.82
C ARG A 107 -15.83 -5.73 5.99
N GLU A 108 -15.75 -6.51 4.92
CA GLU A 108 -15.76 -7.99 4.98
C GLU A 108 -14.66 -8.53 5.90
N ALA A 109 -13.49 -7.90 5.91
CA ALA A 109 -12.38 -8.26 6.79
C ALA A 109 -12.40 -7.55 8.15
N LYS A 110 -13.46 -6.79 8.47
CA LYS A 110 -13.60 -5.99 9.71
C LYS A 110 -12.45 -4.99 9.93
N LEU A 111 -11.82 -4.52 8.85
CA LEU A 111 -10.77 -3.50 8.87
C LEU A 111 -11.30 -2.08 8.65
N TRP A 112 -12.59 -1.95 8.33
CA TRP A 112 -13.24 -0.65 8.14
C TRP A 112 -14.08 -0.29 9.36
N VAL A 113 -13.88 0.90 9.90
CA VAL A 113 -14.74 1.41 10.99
C VAL A 113 -16.07 1.85 10.39
N ASP A 114 -17.15 1.27 10.91
CA ASP A 114 -18.53 1.57 10.51
C ASP A 114 -19.46 1.43 11.71
N ASP A 115 -20.70 1.88 11.56
CA ASP A 115 -21.72 1.71 12.59
C ASP A 115 -21.97 0.22 12.87
N ALA A 116 -22.22 -0.12 14.13
CA ALA A 116 -22.50 -1.52 14.53
C ALA A 116 -23.67 -2.11 13.73
N SER A 117 -24.68 -1.30 13.42
CA SER A 117 -25.85 -1.70 12.62
C SER A 117 -25.52 -2.10 11.19
N TYR A 118 -24.37 -1.68 10.64
CA TYR A 118 -23.92 -2.14 9.32
C TYR A 118 -23.52 -3.63 9.37
N TYR A 119 -22.83 -4.02 10.45
CA TYR A 119 -22.33 -5.39 10.62
C TYR A 119 -23.35 -6.33 11.26
N ASP A 120 -24.26 -5.79 12.06
CA ASP A 120 -25.26 -6.53 12.82
C ASP A 120 -26.62 -5.81 12.81
N PRO A 121 -27.30 -5.75 11.65
CA PRO A 121 -28.63 -5.14 11.56
C PRO A 121 -29.68 -6.00 12.27
N THR A 122 -30.64 -5.36 12.93
CA THR A 122 -31.67 -6.03 13.76
C THR A 122 -32.55 -7.01 12.98
N GLU A 123 -32.83 -6.74 11.71
CA GLU A 123 -33.63 -7.63 10.84
C GLU A 123 -32.81 -8.78 10.23
N GLY A 124 -31.51 -8.84 10.52
CA GLY A 124 -30.56 -9.76 9.91
C GLY A 124 -30.01 -9.27 8.57
N LEU A 125 -28.91 -9.88 8.10
CA LEU A 125 -28.28 -9.52 6.83
C LEU A 125 -29.07 -10.04 5.60
N LEU A 126 -29.97 -11.00 5.83
CA LEU A 126 -30.88 -11.54 4.83
C LEU A 126 -32.25 -11.70 5.51
N ALA A 127 -33.21 -10.87 5.10
CA ALA A 127 -34.59 -10.95 5.56
C ALA A 127 -35.52 -11.23 4.38
N PHE A 128 -36.46 -12.17 4.57
CA PHE A 128 -37.56 -12.39 3.64
C PHE A 128 -38.78 -11.62 4.15
N ALA A 129 -39.22 -10.63 3.38
CA ALA A 129 -40.50 -9.97 3.62
C ALA A 129 -41.59 -10.68 2.79
N PRO A 130 -42.66 -11.21 3.41
CA PRO A 130 -43.74 -11.92 2.72
C PRO A 130 -44.59 -11.01 1.82
#